data_AF-A0A919W038-F1
#
_entry.id   AF-A0A919W038-F1
#
_cell.length_a   1.000
_cell.length_b   1.000
_cell.length_c   1.000
_cell.angle_alpha   90.00
_cell.angle_beta   90.00
_cell.angle_gamma   90.00
#
_symmetry.space_group_name_H-M   'P 1'
#
loop_
_entity.id
_entity.type
_entity.pdbx_description
1 polymer ?
#
loop_
_entity_poly.entity_id
_entity_poly.type
_entity_poly.pdbx_seq_one_letter_code
_entity_poly.pdbx_strand_id
1 'polypeptide(L)'
;MPIVVVVGRDRPHEVALNVWAIVIGVLLTFGAPRPGSMAALVGGGTFYVFSVGLGLGGLIALIGSHWGRDVERSLEIERAGLIILAGALLVYAVAVTVTFRGQALVAGGLVTAWVWANIRRSVIITRDLQRVKRKTGLQ
;
A
#
# COMPACT_ATOMS: atom_id res chain seq x y z
N MET A 1 29.34 12.03 9.47
CA MET A 1 29.13 11.53 8.09
C MET A 1 27.67 11.75 7.74
N PRO A 2 27.34 12.39 6.60
CA PRO A 2 25.94 12.49 6.20
C PRO A 2 25.42 11.06 6.07
N ILE A 3 24.34 10.74 6.79
CA ILE A 3 23.63 9.49 6.56
C ILE A 3 22.96 9.68 5.21
N VAL A 4 23.69 9.29 4.17
CA VAL A 4 23.21 9.20 2.81
C VAL A 4 22.18 8.06 2.82
N VAL A 5 20.94 8.37 3.21
CA VAL A 5 19.76 7.52 2.92
C VAL A 5 19.45 7.68 1.42
N VAL A 6 20.41 7.30 0.56
CA VAL A 6 20.21 7.25 -0.90
C VAL A 6 19.67 5.90 -1.33
N VAL A 7 19.53 4.94 -0.41
CA VAL A 7 19.00 3.62 -0.75
C VAL A 7 17.45 3.66 -0.77
N GLY A 8 16.90 4.16 -1.87
CA GLY A 8 15.55 3.81 -2.32
C GLY A 8 14.44 4.82 -2.00
N ARG A 9 14.69 6.11 -2.16
CA ARG A 9 13.65 7.15 -2.14
C ARG A 9 12.83 7.16 -3.43
N ASP A 10 13.49 6.97 -4.58
CA ASP A 10 12.83 6.80 -5.88
C ASP A 10 12.70 5.33 -6.24
N ARG A 11 11.53 4.76 -5.94
CA ARG A 11 11.13 3.43 -6.40
C ARG A 11 9.99 3.63 -7.40
N PRO A 12 10.30 3.84 -8.70
CA PRO A 12 9.30 4.27 -9.67
C PRO A 12 8.12 3.31 -9.80
N HIS A 13 8.37 2.01 -9.58
CA HIS A 13 7.32 1.00 -9.56
C HIS A 13 6.38 1.14 -8.34
N GLU A 14 6.88 1.41 -7.14
CA GLU A 14 6.04 1.65 -5.96
C GLU A 14 5.21 2.93 -6.12
N VAL A 15 5.80 3.98 -6.69
CA VAL A 15 5.09 5.23 -7.00
C VAL A 15 3.96 4.98 -8.00
N ALA A 16 4.25 4.31 -9.11
CA ALA A 16 3.24 3.98 -10.12
C ALA A 16 2.09 3.15 -9.54
N LEU A 17 2.41 2.16 -8.71
CA LEU A 17 1.43 1.32 -8.01
C LEU A 17 0.58 2.12 -7.02
N ASN A 18 1.18 3.02 -6.24
CA ASN A 18 0.44 3.89 -5.33
C ASN A 18 -0.49 4.85 -6.08
N VAL A 19 -0.02 5.46 -7.16
CA VAL A 19 -0.86 6.30 -8.04
C VAL A 19 -2.01 5.50 -8.62
N TRP A 20 -1.74 4.27 -9.09
CA TRP A 20 -2.78 3.37 -9.58
C TRP A 20 -3.81 3.05 -8.50
N ALA A 21 -3.37 2.76 -7.28
CA ALA A 21 -4.26 2.53 -6.14
C ALA A 21 -5.14 3.75 -5.83
N ILE A 22 -4.59 4.97 -5.92
CA ILE A 22 -5.37 6.22 -5.76
C ILE A 22 -6.44 6.32 -6.83
N VAL A 23 -6.06 6.16 -8.11
CA VAL A 23 -7.00 6.26 -9.24
C VAL A 23 -8.12 5.25 -9.11
N ILE A 24 -7.79 3.98 -8.86
CA ILE A 24 -8.80 2.91 -8.71
C ILE A 24 -9.65 3.13 -7.46
N GLY A 25 -9.05 3.51 -6.34
CA GLY A 25 -9.77 3.80 -5.11
C GLY A 25 -10.81 4.90 -5.31
N VAL A 26 -10.40 6.03 -5.90
CA VAL A 26 -11.29 7.16 -6.24
C VAL A 26 -12.41 6.70 -7.17
N LEU A 27 -12.10 6.04 -8.29
CA LEU A 27 -13.11 5.57 -9.23
C LEU A 27 -14.15 4.67 -8.56
N LEU A 28 -13.72 3.69 -7.76
CA LEU A 28 -14.62 2.77 -7.06
C LEU A 28 -15.44 3.47 -5.96
N THR A 29 -14.87 4.46 -5.26
CA THR A 29 -15.60 5.24 -4.25
C THR A 29 -16.68 6.11 -4.88
N PHE A 30 -16.45 6.67 -6.08
CA PHE A 30 -17.38 7.56 -6.78
C PHE A 30 -18.30 6.86 -7.81
N GLY A 31 -18.46 5.54 -7.71
CA GLY A 31 -19.52 4.82 -8.42
C GLY A 31 -19.10 4.05 -9.67
N ALA A 32 -17.80 3.83 -9.89
CA ALA A 32 -17.37 2.85 -10.87
C ALA A 32 -17.92 1.45 -10.53
N PRO A 33 -18.25 0.63 -11.54
CA PRO A 33 -18.83 -0.69 -11.32
C PRO A 33 -17.88 -1.57 -10.50
N ARG A 34 -18.46 -2.28 -9.53
CA ARG A 34 -17.69 -3.18 -8.65
C ARG A 34 -17.16 -4.35 -9.48
N PRO A 35 -15.89 -4.78 -9.28
CA PRO A 35 -15.40 -6.03 -9.84
C PRO A 35 -16.32 -7.18 -9.42
N GLY A 36 -16.63 -8.10 -10.34
CA GLY A 36 -17.52 -9.23 -10.07
C GLY A 36 -17.10 -10.07 -8.85
N SER A 37 -15.78 -10.24 -8.64
CA SER A 37 -15.24 -10.90 -7.44
C SER A 37 -15.60 -10.20 -6.13
N MET A 38 -15.54 -8.87 -6.12
CA MET A 38 -15.86 -8.07 -4.94
C MET A 38 -17.37 -8.00 -4.72
N ALA A 39 -18.16 -7.89 -5.78
CA ALA A 39 -19.62 -7.89 -5.69
C ALA A 39 -20.17 -9.20 -5.12
N ALA A 40 -19.52 -10.33 -5.41
CA ALA A 40 -19.94 -11.65 -4.95
C ALA A 40 -19.62 -11.93 -3.47
N LEU A 41 -18.55 -11.34 -2.93
CA LEU A 41 -18.00 -11.71 -1.61
C LEU A 41 -18.06 -10.59 -0.57
N VAL A 42 -18.17 -9.33 -0.99
CA VAL A 42 -18.00 -8.17 -0.11
C VAL A 42 -19.28 -7.34 -0.07
N GLY A 43 -19.86 -7.23 1.12
CA GLY A 43 -21.02 -6.36 1.37
C GLY A 43 -20.71 -4.89 1.07
N GLY A 44 -21.75 -4.08 0.83
CA GLY A 44 -21.61 -2.68 0.39
C GLY A 44 -20.77 -1.80 1.32
N GLY A 45 -20.95 -1.93 2.64
CA GLY A 45 -20.17 -1.17 3.62
C GLY A 45 -18.69 -1.53 3.61
N THR A 46 -18.36 -2.82 3.60
CA THR A 46 -16.97 -3.30 3.53
C THR A 46 -16.31 -2.93 2.21
N PHE A 47 -17.07 -2.94 1.11
CA PHE A 47 -16.58 -2.49 -0.19
C PHE A 47 -16.20 -1.00 -0.17
N TYR A 48 -17.03 -0.17 0.49
CA TYR A 48 -16.72 1.25 0.64
C TYR A 48 -15.42 1.45 1.44
N VAL A 49 -15.27 0.76 2.57
CA VAL A 49 -14.02 0.79 3.37
C VAL A 49 -12.81 0.33 2.55
N PHE A 50 -12.96 -0.72 1.73
CA PHE A 50 -11.92 -1.16 0.81
C PHE A 50 -11.55 -0.07 -0.21
N SER A 51 -12.54 0.53 -0.89
CA SER A 51 -12.29 1.55 -1.92
C SER A 51 -11.60 2.80 -1.37
N VAL A 52 -12.07 3.26 -0.21
CA VAL A 52 -11.50 4.40 0.52
C VAL A 52 -10.11 4.05 1.04
N GLY A 53 -9.93 2.85 1.60
CA GLY A 53 -8.64 2.36 2.09
C GLY A 53 -7.60 2.22 0.98
N LEU A 54 -8.00 1.76 -0.20
CA LEU A 54 -7.14 1.68 -1.38
C LEU A 54 -6.67 3.09 -1.81
N GLY A 55 -7.60 4.04 -1.88
CA GLY A 55 -7.31 5.42 -2.27
C GLY A 55 -6.46 6.16 -1.23
N LEU A 56 -6.90 6.18 0.03
CA LEU A 56 -6.19 6.84 1.13
C LEU A 56 -4.85 6.17 1.43
N GLY A 57 -4.77 4.84 1.40
CA GLY A 57 -3.52 4.11 1.63
C GLY A 57 -2.47 4.48 0.59
N GLY A 58 -2.84 4.51 -0.69
CA GLY A 58 -1.96 4.96 -1.78
C GLY A 58 -1.54 6.42 -1.62
N LEU A 59 -2.47 7.31 -1.27
CA LEU A 59 -2.19 8.73 -1.06
C LEU A 59 -1.24 8.97 0.13
N ILE A 60 -1.51 8.34 1.27
CA ILE A 60 -0.67 8.45 2.47
C ILE A 60 0.74 7.91 2.19
N ALA A 61 0.85 6.75 1.53
CA ALA A 61 2.14 6.18 1.16
C ALA A 61 2.93 7.12 0.23
N LEU A 62 2.25 7.72 -0.76
CA LEU A 62 2.86 8.64 -1.71
C LEU A 62 3.31 9.95 -1.07
N ILE A 63 2.50 10.52 -0.18
CA ILE A 63 2.85 11.72 0.59
C ILE A 63 4.05 11.41 1.49
N GLY A 64 4.01 10.28 2.19
CA GLY A 64 5.09 9.84 3.07
C GLY A 64 6.43 9.76 2.35
N SER A 65 6.48 9.10 1.18
CA SER A 65 7.73 8.92 0.43
C SER A 65 8.34 10.23 -0.12
N HIS A 66 7.49 11.21 -0.44
CA HIS A 66 7.93 12.52 -0.97
C HIS A 66 8.07 13.60 0.10
N TRP A 67 7.78 13.30 1.37
CA TRP A 67 7.86 14.29 2.44
C TRP A 67 9.32 14.61 2.82
N GLY A 68 9.82 15.77 2.39
CA GLY A 68 11.23 16.15 2.53
C GLY A 68 11.67 16.73 3.88
N ARG A 69 10.72 17.08 4.77
CA ARG A 69 11.01 17.92 5.95
C ARG A 69 11.57 17.17 7.15
N ASP A 70 11.08 15.97 7.40
CA ASP A 70 11.43 15.15 8.57
C ASP A 70 11.45 13.68 8.13
N VAL A 71 12.63 13.07 8.16
CA VAL A 71 12.84 11.70 7.67
C VAL A 71 12.10 10.69 8.53
N GLU A 72 12.02 10.89 9.86
CA GLU A 72 11.35 9.94 10.75
C GLU A 72 9.85 9.95 10.49
N ARG A 73 9.23 11.14 10.48
CA ARG A 73 7.80 11.28 10.18
C ARG A 73 7.45 10.83 8.76
N SER A 74 8.29 11.17 7.78
CA SER A 74 8.12 10.74 6.38
C SER A 74 8.03 9.22 6.27
N LEU A 75 8.95 8.51 6.93
CA LEU A 75 8.99 7.06 6.98
C LEU A 75 7.79 6.46 7.73
N GLU A 76 7.38 7.05 8.87
CA GLU A 76 6.21 6.58 9.61
C GLU A 76 4.90 6.72 8.80
N ILE A 77 4.73 7.85 8.10
CA ILE A 77 3.59 8.11 7.22
C ILE A 77 3.61 7.13 6.04
N GLU A 78 4.76 6.94 5.38
CA GLU A 78 4.90 5.99 4.28
C GLU A 78 4.50 4.57 4.73
N ARG A 79 5.01 4.12 5.88
CA ARG A 79 4.70 2.82 6.46
C ARG A 79 3.21 2.66 6.74
N ALA A 80 2.56 3.66 7.33
CA ALA A 80 1.13 3.60 7.63
C ALA A 80 0.30 3.43 6.36
N GLY A 81 0.60 4.22 5.32
CA GLY A 81 -0.06 4.12 4.02
C GLY A 81 0.12 2.74 3.38
N LEU A 82 1.34 2.20 3.40
CA LEU A 82 1.64 0.87 2.85
C LEU A 82 0.91 -0.27 3.57
N ILE A 83 0.75 -0.19 4.89
CA ILE A 83 0.01 -1.19 5.67
C ILE A 83 -1.49 -1.14 5.34
N ILE A 84 -2.08 0.06 5.28
CA ILE A 84 -3.47 0.24 4.87
C ILE A 84 -3.68 -0.33 3.46
N LEU A 85 -2.77 0.00 2.54
CA LEU A 85 -2.82 -0.45 1.15
C LEU A 85 -2.67 -1.98 1.05
N ALA A 86 -1.75 -2.58 1.80
CA ALA A 86 -1.60 -4.03 1.88
C ALA A 86 -2.88 -4.72 2.38
N GLY A 87 -3.54 -4.16 3.39
CA GLY A 87 -4.82 -4.67 3.90
C GLY A 87 -5.92 -4.64 2.83
N ALA A 88 -6.09 -3.50 2.15
CA ALA A 88 -7.07 -3.37 1.07
C ALA A 88 -6.79 -4.36 -0.07
N LEU A 89 -5.55 -4.43 -0.55
CA LEU A 89 -5.15 -5.34 -1.61
C LEU A 89 -5.31 -6.81 -1.23
N LEU A 90 -5.09 -7.18 0.04
CA LEU A 90 -5.30 -8.55 0.52
C LEU A 90 -6.78 -8.96 0.41
N VAL A 91 -7.71 -8.07 0.75
CA VAL A 91 -9.15 -8.34 0.56
C VAL A 91 -9.46 -8.62 -0.90
N TYR A 92 -8.91 -7.82 -1.82
CA TYR A 92 -9.10 -8.03 -3.26
C TYR A 92 -8.45 -9.32 -3.75
N ALA A 93 -7.23 -9.63 -3.31
CA ALA A 93 -6.53 -10.87 -3.66
C ALA A 93 -7.33 -12.11 -3.25
N VAL A 94 -7.87 -12.12 -2.03
CA VAL A 94 -8.75 -13.18 -1.52
C VAL A 94 -10.03 -13.25 -2.36
N ALA A 95 -10.68 -12.11 -2.64
CA ALA A 95 -11.89 -12.11 -3.43
C ALA A 95 -11.69 -12.70 -4.84
N VAL A 96 -10.62 -12.30 -5.52
CA VAL A 96 -10.30 -12.80 -6.87
C VAL A 96 -9.98 -14.29 -6.86
N THR A 97 -9.15 -14.75 -5.91
CA THR A 97 -8.76 -16.16 -5.83
C THR A 97 -9.91 -17.07 -5.45
N VAL A 98 -10.81 -16.63 -4.56
CA VAL A 98 -12.00 -17.41 -4.16
C VAL A 98 -13.03 -17.46 -5.28
N THR A 99 -13.33 -16.33 -5.95
CA THR A 99 -14.37 -16.28 -6.99
C THR A 99 -13.96 -17.01 -8.27
N PHE A 100 -12.75 -16.77 -8.77
CA PHE A 100 -12.35 -17.22 -10.11
C PHE A 100 -11.38 -18.41 -10.10
N ARG A 101 -10.90 -18.82 -8.92
CA ARG A 101 -10.02 -19.98 -8.72
C ARG A 101 -8.85 -19.98 -9.73
N GLY A 102 -8.68 -21.06 -10.48
CA GLY A 102 -7.58 -21.26 -11.45
C GLY A 102 -7.55 -20.24 -12.59
N GLN A 103 -8.69 -19.65 -12.95
CA GLN A 103 -8.77 -18.70 -14.08
C GLN A 103 -8.13 -17.34 -13.77
N ALA A 104 -7.97 -17.01 -12.49
CA ALA A 104 -7.41 -15.74 -12.06
C ALA A 104 -6.07 -15.88 -11.33
N LEU A 105 -5.33 -16.99 -11.54
CA LEU A 105 -4.03 -17.21 -10.88
C LEU A 105 -3.04 -16.08 -11.14
N VAL A 106 -3.00 -15.56 -12.38
CA VAL A 106 -2.09 -14.46 -12.73
C VAL A 106 -2.48 -13.16 -12.02
N ALA A 107 -3.77 -12.79 -12.07
CA ALA A 107 -4.25 -11.57 -11.44
C ALA A 107 -4.13 -11.64 -9.91
N GLY A 108 -4.60 -12.73 -9.30
CA GLY A 108 -4.48 -12.98 -7.86
C GLY A 108 -3.02 -13.06 -7.40
N GLY A 109 -2.15 -13.72 -8.18
CA GLY A 109 -0.71 -13.78 -7.92
C GLY A 109 -0.04 -12.41 -7.97
N LEU A 110 -0.36 -11.58 -8.97
CA LEU A 110 0.17 -10.22 -9.09
C LEU A 110 -0.23 -9.35 -7.90
N VAL A 111 -1.51 -9.35 -7.53
CA VAL A 111 -2.00 -8.58 -6.37
C VAL A 111 -1.36 -9.09 -5.08
N THR A 112 -1.21 -10.40 -4.93
CA THR A 112 -0.54 -11.00 -3.75
C THR A 112 0.94 -10.61 -3.69
N ALA A 113 1.63 -10.56 -4.82
CA ALA A 113 3.01 -10.07 -4.89
C ALA A 113 3.09 -8.58 -4.50
N TRP A 114 2.10 -7.77 -4.90
CA TRP A 114 2.01 -6.38 -4.50
C TRP A 114 1.76 -6.21 -2.99
N VAL A 115 0.86 -7.01 -2.40
CA VAL A 115 0.68 -7.08 -0.93
C VAL A 115 2.02 -7.37 -0.24
N TRP A 116 2.75 -8.37 -0.72
CA TRP A 116 4.05 -8.74 -0.17
C TRP A 116 5.09 -7.62 -0.30
N ALA A 117 5.12 -6.91 -1.43
CA ALA A 117 6.01 -5.77 -1.62
C ALA A 117 5.74 -4.67 -0.58
N ASN A 118 4.47 -4.31 -0.35
CA ASN A 118 4.07 -3.30 0.62
C ASN A 118 4.45 -3.70 2.07
N ILE A 119 4.20 -4.96 2.44
CA ILE A 119 4.59 -5.50 3.75
C ILE A 119 6.11 -5.46 3.90
N ARG A 120 6.84 -5.94 2.88
CA ARG A 120 8.30 -5.99 2.94
C ARG A 120 8.90 -4.60 3.08
N ARG A 121 8.40 -3.62 2.34
CA ARG A 121 8.81 -2.22 2.47
C ARG A 121 8.49 -1.67 3.85
N SER A 122 7.31 -1.95 4.40
CA SER A 122 6.94 -1.55 5.77
C SER A 122 7.91 -2.11 6.84
N VAL A 123 8.40 -3.34 6.66
CA VAL A 123 9.42 -3.96 7.53
C VAL A 123 10.77 -3.28 7.37
N ILE A 124 11.18 -2.96 6.13
CA ILE A 124 12.43 -2.22 5.86
C ILE A 124 12.39 -0.86 6.56
N ILE A 125 11.30 -0.10 6.37
CA ILE A 125 11.10 1.21 7.02
C ILE A 125 11.21 1.08 8.55
N THR A 126 10.56 0.07 9.14
CA THR A 126 10.63 -0.14 10.60
C THR A 126 12.06 -0.38 11.08
N ARG A 127 12.86 -1.14 10.33
CA ARG A 127 14.28 -1.38 10.64
C ARG A 127 15.10 -0.11 10.47
N ASP A 128 14.80 0.71 9.46
CA ASP A 128 15.51 1.97 9.22
C ASP A 128 15.20 3.00 10.31
N LEU A 129 13.94 3.10 10.75
CA LEU A 129 13.55 3.91 11.91
C LEU A 129 14.31 3.49 13.18
N GLN A 130 14.39 2.18 13.45
CA GLN A 130 15.16 1.66 14.60
C GLN A 130 16.65 2.00 14.51
N ARG A 131 17.23 1.99 13.30
CA ARG A 131 18.63 2.38 13.08
C ARG A 131 18.86 3.87 13.31
N VAL A 132 17.93 4.71 12.88
CA VAL A 132 17.98 6.17 13.13
C VAL A 132 17.91 6.43 14.63
N LYS A 133 16.94 5.86 15.35
CA LYS A 133 16.80 6.01 16.81
C LYS A 133 18.07 5.60 17.57
N ARG A 134 18.67 4.45 17.22
CA ARG A 134 19.93 3.98 17.83
C ARG A 134 21.10 4.92 17.62
N LYS A 135 21.18 5.60 16.46
CA LYS A 135 22.30 6.50 16.13
C LYS A 135 22.13 7.89 16.72
N THR A 136 20.90 8.36 16.88
CA THR A 136 20.61 9.70 17.41
C THR A 136 20.64 9.75 18.95
N GLY A 137 20.71 8.59 19.63
CA GLY A 137 20.85 8.55 21.10
C GLY A 137 19.62 9.05 21.87
N LEU A 138 18.48 9.22 21.19
CA LEU A 138 17.19 9.51 21.82
C LEU A 138 16.67 8.20 22.41
N GLN A 139 17.03 7.96 23.67
CA GLN A 139 16.31 7.05 24.56
C GLN A 139 14.98 7.68 24.99
#